data_AF-A0A3Q9GF11-F1
#
_entry.id   AF-A0A3Q9GF11-F1
#
_cell.length_a   1.000
_cell.length_b   1.000
_cell.length_c   1.000
_cell.angle_alpha   90.00
_cell.angle_beta   90.00
_cell.angle_gamma   90.00
#
_symmetry.space_group_name_H-M   'P 1'
#
loop_
_entity.id
_entity.type
_entity.pdbx_description
1 polymer ?
#
loop_
_entity_poly.entity_id
_entity_poly.type
_entity_poly.pdbx_seq_one_letter_code
_entity_poly.pdbx_strand_id
1 'polypeptide(L)'
;MQLKTDENGNVVVQDGKPVYMYDDGQEIAFDAMQNMAKISQLNAEAKQHREAKEKAETLLKAFDGLNADDAKKALETVKNLDDKRLIDAGEVEKVKAEAKKAFDEQLAEKDAQINKIKQEYNNAVIGGAFARSSFIKDKTLLPSDIVQSSFGSHFTMENGKIVANLGETRFTHARTQASLQILTKH
;
A
#
# COMPACT_ATOMS: atom_id res chain seq x y z
N MET A 1 69.36 -19.58 37.26
CA MET A 1 68.77 -18.95 38.47
C MET A 1 69.00 -19.83 39.67
N GLN A 2 69.71 -19.32 40.67
CA GLN A 2 70.02 -20.01 41.91
C GLN A 2 69.69 -19.13 43.12
N LEU A 3 69.29 -19.73 44.23
CA LEU A 3 69.02 -18.99 45.46
C LEU A 3 70.33 -18.43 46.00
N LYS A 4 70.38 -17.14 46.33
CA LYS A 4 71.57 -16.53 46.91
C LYS A 4 71.67 -16.90 48.39
N THR A 5 72.80 -17.47 48.78
CA THR A 5 73.12 -17.82 50.17
C THR A 5 74.32 -17.01 50.67
N ASP A 6 74.34 -16.68 51.95
CA ASP A 6 75.49 -16.04 52.61
C ASP A 6 76.61 -17.06 52.93
N GLU A 7 77.72 -16.58 53.49
CA GLU A 7 78.90 -17.39 53.85
C GLU A 7 78.59 -18.51 54.87
N ASN A 8 77.45 -18.43 55.56
CA ASN A 8 76.99 -19.41 56.54
C ASN A 8 75.92 -20.36 55.97
N GLY A 9 75.60 -20.24 54.67
CA GLY A 9 74.58 -21.04 54.00
C GLY A 9 73.13 -20.60 54.25
N ASN A 10 72.91 -19.44 54.86
CA ASN A 10 71.56 -18.90 55.05
C ASN A 10 71.09 -18.13 53.80
N VAL A 11 69.78 -18.08 53.59
CA VAL A 11 69.18 -17.37 52.46
C VAL A 11 69.37 -15.86 52.62
N VAL A 12 69.86 -15.20 51.57
CA VAL A 12 69.94 -13.74 51.53
C VAL A 12 68.54 -13.19 51.26
N VAL A 13 68.07 -12.33 52.16
CA VAL A 13 66.74 -11.71 52.11
C VAL A 13 66.91 -10.20 51.92
N GLN A 14 66.24 -9.64 50.93
CA GLN A 14 66.15 -8.20 50.69
C GLN A 14 64.69 -7.78 50.75
N ASP A 15 64.36 -6.76 51.56
CA ASP A 15 62.99 -6.28 51.77
C ASP A 15 61.98 -7.39 52.17
N GLY A 16 62.45 -8.36 52.96
CA GLY A 16 61.64 -9.52 53.38
C GLY A 16 61.42 -10.60 52.30
N LYS A 17 62.09 -10.49 51.15
CA LYS A 17 61.98 -11.41 50.01
C LYS A 17 63.30 -12.14 49.73
N PRO A 18 63.29 -13.44 49.41
CA PRO A 18 64.51 -14.17 49.03
C PRO A 18 65.14 -13.63 47.75
N VAL A 19 66.47 -13.47 47.74
CA VAL A 19 67.21 -13.01 46.56
C VAL A 19 67.70 -14.20 45.73
N TYR A 20 67.48 -14.16 44.43
CA TYR A 20 68.00 -15.13 43.47
C TYR A 20 69.03 -14.48 42.55
N MET A 21 70.07 -15.23 42.21
CA MET A 21 71.08 -14.85 41.24
C MET A 21 70.83 -15.53 39.89
N TYR A 22 70.87 -14.75 38.82
CA TYR A 22 70.94 -15.26 37.46
C TYR A 22 72.37 -15.68 37.11
N ASP A 23 72.49 -16.43 36.03
CA ASP A 23 73.76 -17.04 35.62
C ASP A 23 74.75 -15.97 35.08
N ASP A 24 74.27 -14.73 34.85
CA ASP A 24 75.02 -13.53 34.47
C ASP A 24 75.42 -12.65 35.67
N GLY A 25 75.13 -13.08 36.90
CA GLY A 25 75.44 -12.37 38.14
C GLY A 25 74.40 -11.32 38.55
N GLN A 26 73.30 -11.13 37.82
CA GLN A 26 72.22 -10.23 38.23
C GLN A 26 71.44 -10.79 39.43
N GLU A 27 71.13 -9.93 40.39
CA GLU A 27 70.39 -10.29 41.61
C GLU A 27 68.95 -9.75 41.54
N ILE A 28 67.97 -10.61 41.84
CA ILE A 28 66.56 -10.21 41.90
C ILE A 28 65.92 -10.69 43.20
N ALA A 29 65.19 -9.81 43.87
CA ALA A 29 64.33 -10.18 45.00
C ALA A 29 63.05 -10.85 44.48
N PHE A 30 62.79 -12.10 44.87
CA PHE A 30 61.64 -12.86 44.42
C PHE A 30 60.41 -12.58 45.26
N ASP A 31 59.43 -11.87 44.68
CA ASP A 31 58.12 -11.68 45.28
C ASP A 31 57.18 -12.82 44.90
N ALA A 32 57.02 -13.79 45.81
CA ALA A 32 56.12 -14.91 45.62
C ALA A 32 54.65 -14.46 45.51
N MET A 33 54.21 -13.45 46.28
CA MET A 33 52.81 -13.03 46.28
C MET A 33 52.44 -12.30 44.98
N GLN A 34 53.29 -11.37 44.54
CA GLN A 34 53.08 -10.65 43.28
C GLN A 34 53.12 -11.60 42.08
N ASN A 35 54.04 -12.57 42.06
CA ASN A 35 54.11 -13.55 40.99
C ASN A 35 52.89 -14.47 40.95
N MET A 36 52.40 -14.93 42.11
CA MET A 36 51.17 -15.72 42.18
C MET A 36 49.94 -14.92 41.73
N ALA A 37 49.86 -13.63 42.09
CA ALA A 37 48.81 -12.74 41.57
C ALA A 37 48.88 -12.58 40.05
N LYS A 38 50.09 -12.42 39.49
CA LYS A 38 50.27 -12.30 38.04
C LYS A 38 49.93 -13.59 37.30
N ILE A 39 50.29 -14.76 37.85
CA ILE A 39 49.91 -16.07 37.30
C ILE A 39 48.39 -16.23 37.29
N SER A 40 47.72 -15.87 38.40
CA SER A 40 46.25 -15.90 38.47
C SER A 40 45.61 -14.99 37.43
N GLN A 41 46.15 -13.78 37.22
CA GLN A 41 45.67 -12.85 36.20
C GLN A 41 45.83 -13.44 34.78
N LEU A 42 47.02 -13.95 34.45
CA LEU A 42 47.30 -14.53 33.13
C LEU A 42 46.42 -15.75 32.85
N ASN A 43 46.14 -16.58 33.86
CA ASN A 43 45.22 -17.70 33.72
C ASN A 43 43.77 -17.26 33.48
N ALA A 44 43.33 -16.17 34.12
CA ALA A 44 42.02 -15.58 33.88
C ALA A 44 41.91 -15.01 32.46
N GLU A 45 42.93 -14.27 31.99
CA GLU A 45 43.01 -13.75 30.62
C GLU A 45 43.01 -14.89 29.59
N ALA A 46 43.82 -15.93 29.80
CA ALA A 46 43.85 -17.11 28.93
C ALA A 46 42.48 -17.82 28.87
N LYS A 47 41.77 -17.90 30.00
CA LYS A 47 40.41 -18.43 30.03
C LYS A 47 39.45 -17.57 29.20
N GLN A 48 39.50 -16.24 29.36
CA GLN A 48 38.66 -15.32 28.58
C GLN A 48 38.93 -15.43 27.07
N HIS A 49 40.19 -15.56 26.67
CA HIS A 49 40.54 -15.74 25.25
C HIS A 49 40.02 -17.06 24.68
N ARG A 50 40.06 -18.15 25.45
CA ARG A 50 39.46 -19.43 25.03
C ARG A 50 37.95 -19.30 24.85
N GLU A 51 37.26 -18.72 25.82
CA GLU A 51 35.81 -18.52 25.75
C GLU A 51 35.40 -17.60 24.58
N ALA A 52 36.16 -16.55 24.32
CA ALA A 52 35.92 -15.65 23.18
C ALA A 52 36.13 -16.36 21.84
N LYS A 53 37.17 -17.20 21.74
CA LYS A 53 37.44 -18.00 20.55
C LYS A 53 36.34 -19.03 20.30
N GLU A 54 35.91 -19.76 21.33
CA GLU A 54 34.82 -20.73 21.22
C GLU A 54 33.51 -20.06 20.78
N LYS A 55 33.19 -18.87 21.32
CA LYS A 55 32.01 -18.09 20.89
C LYS A 55 32.13 -17.64 19.43
N ALA A 56 33.29 -17.13 19.01
CA ALA A 56 33.54 -16.71 17.64
C ALA A 56 33.44 -17.88 16.65
N GLU A 57 34.03 -19.03 16.98
CA GLU A 57 33.93 -20.26 16.18
C GLU A 57 32.49 -20.79 16.11
N THR A 58 31.73 -20.72 17.21
CA THR A 58 30.31 -21.10 17.22
C THR A 58 29.48 -20.20 16.32
N LEU A 59 29.72 -18.87 16.35
CA LEU A 59 29.05 -17.93 15.45
C LEU A 59 29.46 -18.17 14.00
N LEU A 60 30.74 -18.41 13.73
CA LEU A 60 31.25 -18.63 12.38
C LEU A 60 30.72 -19.94 11.77
N LYS A 61 30.53 -20.98 12.60
CA LYS A 61 29.87 -22.23 12.19
C LYS A 61 28.44 -22.02 11.67
N ALA A 62 27.71 -21.03 12.19
CA ALA A 62 26.37 -20.70 11.68
C ALA A 62 26.40 -20.14 10.24
N PHE A 63 27.58 -19.70 9.78
CA PHE A 63 27.82 -19.23 8.42
C PHE A 63 28.68 -20.20 7.59
N ASP A 64 28.97 -21.39 8.11
CA ASP A 64 29.81 -22.36 7.41
C ASP A 64 29.09 -22.85 6.14
N GLY A 65 29.81 -22.84 5.02
CA GLY A 65 29.23 -23.11 3.69
C GLY A 65 28.51 -21.93 3.01
N LEU A 66 28.37 -20.76 3.65
CA LEU A 66 27.91 -19.55 2.98
C LEU A 66 29.06 -18.82 2.28
N ASN A 67 28.94 -18.61 0.98
CA ASN A 67 29.81 -17.68 0.26
C ASN A 67 29.30 -16.25 0.46
N ALA A 68 30.15 -15.38 1.02
CA ALA A 68 29.80 -14.00 1.32
C ALA A 68 29.38 -13.18 0.08
N ASP A 69 29.97 -13.46 -1.08
CA ASP A 69 29.64 -12.74 -2.32
C ASP A 69 28.31 -13.22 -2.90
N ASP A 70 28.01 -14.53 -2.80
CA ASP A 70 26.71 -15.06 -3.22
C ASP A 70 25.59 -14.61 -2.30
N ALA A 71 25.84 -14.54 -0.99
CA ALA A 71 24.89 -13.99 -0.02
C ALA A 71 24.58 -12.51 -0.31
N LYS A 72 25.60 -11.70 -0.63
CA LYS A 72 25.40 -10.29 -1.03
C LYS A 72 24.60 -10.18 -2.32
N LYS A 73 24.91 -10.98 -3.34
CA LYS A 73 24.14 -11.01 -4.61
C LYS A 73 22.70 -11.45 -4.39
N ALA A 74 22.46 -12.42 -3.51
CA ALA A 74 21.12 -12.86 -3.16
C ALA A 74 20.33 -11.72 -2.49
N LEU A 75 20.93 -11.01 -1.52
CA LEU A 75 20.32 -9.85 -0.88
C LEU A 75 20.03 -8.71 -1.87
N GLU A 76 20.96 -8.44 -2.79
CA GLU A 76 20.77 -7.44 -3.85
C GLU A 76 19.65 -7.85 -4.82
N THR A 77 19.57 -9.13 -5.19
CA THR A 77 18.49 -9.65 -6.04
C THR A 77 17.13 -9.53 -5.36
N VAL A 78 17.02 -9.87 -4.07
CA VAL A 78 15.79 -9.70 -3.28
C VAL A 78 15.37 -8.24 -3.23
N LYS A 79 16.32 -7.32 -2.98
CA LYS A 79 16.05 -5.88 -3.00
C LYS A 79 15.53 -5.42 -4.37
N ASN A 80 16.19 -5.83 -5.45
CA ASN A 80 15.77 -5.49 -6.82
C ASN A 80 14.38 -6.07 -7.17
N LEU A 81 14.03 -7.24 -6.65
CA LEU A 81 12.68 -7.83 -6.82
C LEU A 81 11.62 -7.02 -6.09
N ASP A 82 11.88 -6.56 -4.87
CA ASP A 82 10.94 -5.70 -4.14
C ASP A 82 10.77 -4.34 -4.84
N ASP A 83 11.87 -3.72 -5.30
CA ASP A 83 11.83 -2.48 -6.08
C ASP A 83 11.01 -2.65 -7.37
N LYS A 84 11.22 -3.75 -8.12
CA LYS A 84 10.44 -4.06 -9.32
C LYS A 84 8.96 -4.27 -9.00
N ARG A 85 8.63 -5.02 -7.94
CA ARG A 85 7.23 -5.25 -7.52
C ARG A 85 6.53 -3.95 -7.14
N LEU A 86 7.23 -3.01 -6.53
CA LEU A 86 6.68 -1.69 -6.19
C LEU A 86 6.41 -0.86 -7.45
N ILE A 87 7.32 -0.90 -8.43
CA ILE A 87 7.13 -0.23 -9.73
C ILE A 87 5.94 -0.85 -10.47
N ASP A 88 5.92 -2.18 -10.62
CA ASP A 88 4.83 -2.91 -11.29
C ASP A 88 3.48 -2.64 -10.60
N ALA A 89 3.45 -2.60 -9.26
CA ALA A 89 2.24 -2.24 -8.51
C ALA A 89 1.78 -0.80 -8.77
N GLY A 90 2.71 0.16 -8.83
CA GLY A 90 2.41 1.55 -9.16
C GLY A 90 1.88 1.72 -10.60
N GLU A 91 2.43 0.99 -11.56
CA GLU A 91 1.95 0.96 -12.94
C GLU A 91 0.56 0.32 -13.06
N VAL A 92 0.31 -0.79 -12.37
CA VAL A 92 -1.00 -1.45 -12.34
C VAL A 92 -2.07 -0.51 -11.76
N GLU A 93 -1.77 0.24 -10.70
CA GLU A 93 -2.71 1.22 -10.16
C GLU A 93 -2.95 2.40 -11.11
N LYS A 94 -1.92 2.86 -11.83
CA LYS A 94 -2.09 3.87 -12.91
C LYS A 94 -2.98 3.34 -14.04
N VAL A 95 -2.73 2.14 -14.54
CA VAL A 95 -3.55 1.53 -15.60
C VAL A 95 -4.98 1.32 -15.14
N LYS A 96 -5.22 0.88 -13.89
CA LYS A 96 -6.57 0.78 -13.33
C LYS A 96 -7.24 2.15 -13.21
N ALA A 97 -6.52 3.19 -12.80
CA ALA A 97 -7.05 4.54 -12.69
C ALA A 97 -7.41 5.13 -14.07
N GLU A 98 -6.53 4.94 -15.05
CA GLU A 98 -6.76 5.34 -16.45
C GLU A 98 -7.93 4.55 -17.07
N ALA A 99 -8.00 3.24 -16.84
CA ALA A 99 -9.11 2.41 -17.29
C ALA A 99 -10.44 2.85 -16.66
N LYS A 100 -10.48 3.09 -15.34
CA LYS A 100 -11.67 3.63 -14.67
C LYS A 100 -12.09 4.97 -15.27
N LYS A 101 -11.14 5.89 -15.46
CA LYS A 101 -11.44 7.20 -16.06
C LYS A 101 -12.00 7.05 -17.49
N ALA A 102 -11.40 6.19 -18.31
CA ALA A 102 -11.90 5.92 -19.66
C ALA A 102 -13.31 5.30 -19.65
N PHE A 103 -13.59 4.39 -18.70
CA PHE A 103 -14.92 3.83 -18.52
C PHE A 103 -15.94 4.87 -18.04
N ASP A 104 -15.57 5.73 -17.10
CA ASP A 104 -16.44 6.80 -16.59
C ASP A 104 -16.77 7.82 -17.69
N GLU A 105 -15.79 8.18 -18.53
CA GLU A 105 -16.00 9.05 -19.70
C GLU A 105 -16.93 8.40 -20.72
N GLN A 106 -16.74 7.10 -21.03
CA GLN A 106 -17.65 6.37 -21.92
C GLN A 106 -19.06 6.27 -21.35
N LEU A 107 -19.20 6.04 -20.05
CA LEU A 107 -20.51 5.99 -19.38
C LEU A 107 -21.21 7.35 -19.46
N ALA A 108 -20.50 8.44 -19.16
CA ALA A 108 -21.05 9.79 -19.25
C ALA A 108 -21.49 10.13 -20.68
N GLU A 109 -20.69 9.75 -21.70
CA GLU A 109 -21.05 9.95 -23.10
C GLU A 109 -22.30 9.13 -23.49
N LYS A 110 -22.35 7.86 -23.08
CA LYS A 110 -23.51 7.00 -23.35
C LYS A 110 -24.77 7.49 -22.65
N ASP A 111 -24.68 7.95 -21.40
CA ASP A 111 -25.81 8.54 -20.69
C ASP A 111 -26.30 9.82 -21.36
N ALA A 112 -25.39 10.68 -21.84
CA ALA A 112 -25.74 11.85 -22.62
C ALA A 112 -26.47 11.48 -23.92
N GLN A 113 -25.98 10.47 -24.65
CA GLN A 113 -26.63 9.94 -25.86
C GLN A 113 -28.01 9.35 -25.56
N ILE A 114 -28.14 8.54 -24.50
CA ILE A 114 -29.40 7.95 -24.06
C ILE A 114 -30.40 9.04 -23.71
N ASN A 115 -29.98 10.07 -22.95
CA ASN A 115 -30.87 11.17 -22.58
C ASN A 115 -31.31 11.98 -23.79
N LYS A 116 -30.41 12.24 -24.74
CA LYS A 116 -30.74 12.90 -26.01
C LYS A 116 -31.75 12.08 -26.83
N ILE A 117 -31.50 10.79 -27.02
CA ILE A 117 -32.40 9.89 -27.74
C ILE A 117 -33.76 9.80 -27.04
N LYS A 118 -33.80 9.72 -25.71
CA LYS A 118 -35.05 9.74 -24.93
C LYS A 118 -35.83 11.03 -25.15
N GLN A 119 -35.17 12.19 -25.16
CA GLN A 119 -35.82 13.47 -25.42
C GLN A 119 -36.39 13.53 -26.85
N GLU A 120 -35.60 13.14 -27.85
CA GLU A 120 -36.03 13.09 -29.26
C GLU A 120 -37.21 12.12 -29.45
N TYR A 121 -37.13 10.93 -28.86
CA TYR A 121 -38.20 9.93 -28.87
C TYR A 121 -39.48 10.44 -28.21
N ASN A 122 -39.37 11.04 -27.02
CA ASN A 122 -40.51 11.63 -26.32
C ASN A 122 -41.18 12.72 -27.17
N ASN A 123 -40.39 13.62 -27.75
CA ASN A 123 -40.90 14.67 -28.63
C ASN A 123 -41.60 14.10 -29.87
N ALA A 124 -41.04 13.07 -30.50
CA ALA A 124 -41.63 12.43 -31.67
C ALA A 124 -42.95 11.72 -31.34
N VAL A 125 -43.02 10.98 -30.23
CA VAL A 125 -44.22 10.26 -29.80
C VAL A 125 -45.32 11.23 -29.39
N ILE A 126 -45.00 12.25 -28.59
CA ILE A 126 -45.95 13.29 -28.19
C ILE A 126 -46.44 14.05 -29.44
N GLY A 127 -45.54 14.52 -30.29
CA GLY A 127 -45.92 15.24 -31.52
C GLY A 127 -46.79 14.40 -32.45
N GLY A 128 -46.47 13.12 -32.64
CA GLY A 128 -47.29 12.20 -33.41
C GLY A 128 -48.68 11.95 -32.80
N ALA A 129 -48.78 11.97 -31.48
CA ALA A 129 -50.05 11.80 -30.79
C ALA A 129 -50.93 13.07 -30.86
N PHE A 130 -50.32 14.27 -30.80
CA PHE A 130 -51.01 15.54 -31.07
C PHE A 130 -51.50 15.63 -32.51
N ALA A 131 -50.66 15.26 -33.50
CA ALA A 131 -51.03 15.30 -34.91
C ALA A 131 -52.23 14.39 -35.25
N ARG A 132 -52.39 13.27 -34.53
CA ARG A 132 -53.48 12.31 -34.73
C ARG A 132 -54.70 12.52 -33.82
N SER A 133 -54.65 13.51 -32.93
CA SER A 133 -55.75 13.81 -32.01
C SER A 133 -57.04 14.18 -32.74
N SER A 134 -58.13 13.45 -32.49
CA SER A 134 -59.48 13.82 -32.92
C SER A 134 -59.99 15.07 -32.20
N PHE A 135 -59.69 15.22 -30.90
CA PHE A 135 -60.14 16.39 -30.15
C PHE A 135 -59.51 17.69 -30.62
N ILE A 136 -58.22 17.70 -30.97
CA ILE A 136 -57.61 18.91 -31.55
C ILE A 136 -58.35 19.27 -32.85
N LYS A 137 -58.62 18.29 -33.71
CA LYS A 137 -59.33 18.50 -34.99
C LYS A 137 -60.77 18.98 -34.81
N ASP A 138 -61.49 18.41 -33.85
CA ASP A 138 -62.94 18.58 -33.74
C ASP A 138 -63.37 19.64 -32.71
N LYS A 139 -62.52 19.96 -31.73
CA LYS A 139 -62.85 20.81 -30.58
C LYS A 139 -61.97 22.04 -30.45
N THR A 140 -60.96 22.20 -31.29
CA THR A 140 -60.12 23.40 -31.31
C THR A 140 -60.11 24.02 -32.70
N LEU A 141 -60.00 25.35 -32.77
CA LEU A 141 -59.79 26.08 -34.03
C LEU A 141 -58.30 26.19 -34.39
N LEU A 142 -57.42 25.71 -33.51
CA LEU A 142 -55.98 25.83 -33.66
C LEU A 142 -55.42 24.62 -34.42
N PRO A 143 -54.49 24.82 -35.36
CA PRO A 143 -53.76 23.72 -35.97
C PRO A 143 -52.94 22.94 -34.92
N SER A 144 -52.72 21.65 -35.19
CA SER A 144 -52.10 20.71 -34.24
C SER A 144 -50.66 21.06 -33.85
N ASP A 145 -49.92 21.77 -34.69
CA ASP A 145 -48.56 22.26 -34.41
C ASP A 145 -48.56 23.38 -33.35
N ILE A 146 -49.51 24.31 -33.41
CA ILE A 146 -49.67 25.41 -32.45
C ILE A 146 -50.08 24.85 -31.08
N VAL A 147 -50.98 23.86 -31.06
CA VAL A 147 -51.39 23.19 -29.83
C VAL A 147 -50.23 22.39 -29.23
N GLN A 148 -49.44 21.70 -30.06
CA GLN A 148 -48.23 21.00 -29.61
C GLN A 148 -47.19 21.97 -29.06
N SER A 149 -46.94 23.11 -29.71
CA SER A 149 -45.97 24.10 -29.25
C SER A 149 -46.39 24.73 -27.91
N SER A 150 -47.69 24.97 -27.73
CA SER A 150 -48.23 25.60 -26.52
C SER A 150 -48.33 24.64 -25.33
N PHE A 151 -48.66 23.37 -25.57
CA PHE A 151 -48.98 22.41 -24.50
C PHE A 151 -48.05 21.21 -24.43
N GLY A 152 -47.23 20.95 -25.46
CA GLY A 152 -46.40 19.75 -25.57
C GLY A 152 -45.38 19.59 -24.44
N SER A 153 -44.87 20.70 -23.88
CA SER A 153 -43.97 20.72 -22.72
C SER A 153 -44.59 20.15 -21.45
N HIS A 154 -45.91 20.11 -21.36
CA HIS A 154 -46.64 19.51 -20.24
C HIS A 154 -46.81 18.00 -20.39
N PHE A 155 -46.43 17.40 -21.52
CA PHE A 155 -46.55 15.97 -21.73
C PHE A 155 -45.18 15.30 -21.60
N THR A 156 -45.16 14.16 -20.91
CA THR A 156 -43.97 13.34 -20.73
C THR A 156 -44.33 11.88 -20.92
N MET A 157 -43.34 11.03 -21.18
CA MET A 157 -43.57 9.59 -21.31
C MET A 157 -43.10 8.87 -20.06
N GLU A 158 -44.01 8.15 -19.40
CA GLU A 158 -43.71 7.31 -18.25
C GLU A 158 -44.23 5.89 -18.52
N ASN A 159 -43.37 4.88 -18.37
CA ASN A 159 -43.72 3.47 -18.60
C ASN A 159 -44.37 3.19 -19.97
N GLY A 160 -43.89 3.88 -21.01
CA GLY A 160 -44.43 3.75 -22.37
C GLY A 160 -45.80 4.41 -22.60
N LYS A 161 -46.29 5.22 -21.66
CA LYS A 161 -47.56 5.97 -21.78
C LYS A 161 -47.31 7.47 -21.70
N ILE A 162 -48.10 8.24 -22.45
CA ILE A 162 -48.08 9.70 -22.39
C ILE A 162 -48.86 10.16 -21.15
N VAL A 163 -48.21 10.95 -20.29
CA VAL A 163 -48.76 11.52 -19.05
C VAL A 163 -48.62 13.04 -19.11
N ALA A 164 -49.66 13.76 -18.70
CA ALA A 164 -49.64 15.22 -18.60
C ALA A 164 -49.26 15.67 -17.17
N ASN A 165 -48.28 16.55 -17.06
CA ASN A 165 -47.88 17.25 -15.85
C ASN A 165 -48.16 18.76 -16.01
N LEU A 166 -49.17 19.26 -15.30
CA LEU A 166 -49.44 20.69 -15.15
C LEU A 166 -49.09 21.08 -13.71
N GLY A 167 -47.87 21.57 -13.51
CA GLY A 167 -47.38 21.97 -12.18
C GLY A 167 -47.38 20.82 -11.17
N GLU A 168 -47.94 21.03 -9.97
CA GLU A 168 -48.02 20.01 -8.91
C GLU A 168 -49.01 18.88 -9.20
N THR A 169 -49.84 18.99 -10.25
CA THR A 169 -50.88 18.01 -10.55
C THR A 169 -50.48 17.10 -11.70
N ARG A 170 -50.28 15.82 -11.38
CA ARG A 170 -50.00 14.76 -12.36
C ARG A 170 -51.32 14.15 -12.82
N PHE A 171 -51.62 14.28 -14.11
CA PHE A 171 -52.81 13.68 -14.70
C PHE A 171 -52.44 12.35 -15.35
N THR A 172 -52.41 11.30 -14.53
CA THR A 172 -52.49 9.92 -15.03
C THR A 172 -53.95 9.63 -15.41
N HIS A 173 -54.18 8.60 -16.23
CA HIS A 173 -55.46 8.22 -16.88
C HIS A 173 -56.74 8.15 -15.99
N ALA A 174 -56.68 8.49 -14.71
CA ALA A 174 -57.76 8.30 -13.75
C ALA A 174 -58.58 9.55 -13.38
N ARG A 175 -58.17 10.80 -13.65
CA ARG A 175 -58.96 11.98 -13.23
C ARG A 175 -58.65 13.25 -14.03
N THR A 176 -59.33 13.45 -15.16
CA THR A 176 -60.07 14.68 -15.55
C THR A 176 -60.31 14.70 -17.06
N GLN A 177 -61.59 14.79 -17.44
CA GLN A 177 -62.10 14.71 -18.81
C GLN A 177 -61.62 15.80 -19.79
N ALA A 178 -60.96 16.86 -19.33
CA ALA A 178 -60.54 17.97 -20.20
C ALA A 178 -59.16 17.73 -20.84
N SER A 179 -58.20 17.18 -20.10
CA SER A 179 -56.82 16.96 -20.58
C SER A 179 -56.65 15.66 -21.37
N LEU A 180 -57.52 14.67 -21.16
CA LEU A 180 -57.52 13.38 -21.89
C LEU A 180 -58.12 13.46 -23.29
N GLN A 181 -59.04 14.39 -23.57
CA GLN A 181 -59.67 14.39 -24.90
C GLN A 181 -58.67 14.66 -26.01
N ILE A 182 -57.64 15.49 -25.76
CA ILE A 182 -56.54 15.75 -26.70
C ILE A 182 -55.79 14.47 -27.12
N LEU A 183 -55.80 13.37 -26.36
CA LEU A 183 -54.90 12.22 -26.65
C LEU A 183 -55.56 10.83 -26.64
N THR A 184 -56.85 10.66 -26.32
CA THR A 184 -57.43 9.31 -26.12
C THR A 184 -58.74 8.99 -26.83
N LYS A 185 -59.26 9.83 -27.73
CA LYS A 185 -60.43 9.44 -28.54
C LYS A 185 -60.00 8.96 -29.93
N HIS A 186 -59.78 7.65 -30.04
CA HIS A 186 -60.02 6.92 -31.29
C HIS A 186 -61.50 6.97 -31.65
#